data_AF-A0A954PAJ5-F1
#
_entry.id   AF-A0A954PAJ5-F1
#
_cell.length_a   1.000
_cell.length_b   1.000
_cell.length_c   1.000
_cell.angle_alpha   90.00
_cell.angle_beta   90.00
_cell.angle_gamma   90.00
#
_symmetry.space_group_name_H-M   'P 1'
#
loop_
_entity.id
_entity.type
_entity.pdbx_description
1 polymer ?
#
loop_
_entity_poly.entity_id
_entity_poly.type
_entity_poly.pdbx_seq_one_letter_code
_entity_poly.pdbx_strand_id
1 'polypeptide(L)' 'MPKALCLIGLVLAILVFLIFVLDLVLAMTTDGMAPFNGASTLMDVMFIISSAGIIWVAWSTFREQK' A
#
# COMPACT_ATOMS: atom_id res chain seq x y z
N MET A 1 10.77 -16.62 -15.70
CA MET A 1 10.36 -15.20 -15.81
C MET A 1 10.02 -14.59 -14.42
N PRO A 2 10.86 -14.74 -13.38
CA PRO A 2 10.53 -14.29 -12.01
C PRO A 2 10.52 -12.75 -11.85
N LYS A 3 11.28 -12.01 -12.67
CA LYS A 3 11.36 -10.55 -12.63
C LYS A 3 10.02 -9.85 -12.84
N ALA A 4 9.23 -10.32 -13.81
CA ALA A 4 7.94 -9.71 -14.14
C ALA A 4 6.92 -9.88 -12.99
N LEU A 5 6.87 -11.07 -12.41
CA LEU A 5 6.00 -11.37 -11.26
C LEU A 5 6.37 -10.53 -10.03
N CYS A 6 7.67 -10.36 -9.76
CA CYS A 6 8.15 -9.51 -8.67
C CYS A 6 7.77 -8.03 -8.88
N LEU A 7 7.91 -7.52 -10.11
CA LEU A 7 7.58 -6.15 -10.45
C LEU A 7 6.07 -5.89 -10.36
N ILE A 8 5.23 -6.81 -10.81
CA ILE A 8 3.77 -6.70 -10.68
C ILE A 8 3.38 -6.69 -9.19
N GLY A 9 3.94 -7.60 -8.38
CA GLY A 9 3.69 -7.63 -6.94
C GLY A 9 4.09 -6.35 -6.23
N LEU A 10 5.23 -5.77 -6.60
CA LEU A 10 5.70 -4.48 -6.08
C LEU A 10 4.73 -3.34 -6.44
N VAL A 11 4.30 -3.25 -7.70
CA VAL A 11 3.37 -2.21 -8.16
C VAL A 11 2.04 -2.31 -7.42
N LEU A 12 1.48 -3.51 -7.29
CA LEU A 12 0.24 -3.73 -6.55
C LEU A 12 0.37 -3.33 -5.08
N ALA A 13 1.48 -3.68 -4.42
CA ALA A 13 1.72 -3.30 -3.03
C ALA A 13 1.81 -1.77 -2.86
N ILE A 14 2.46 -1.07 -3.79
CA ILE A 14 2.53 0.41 -3.80
C ILE A 14 1.14 1.02 -3.98
N LEU A 15 0.33 0.51 -4.90
CA LEU A 15 -1.03 1.01 -5.12
C LEU A 15 -1.90 0.84 -3.88
N VAL A 16 -1.83 -0.32 -3.22
CA VAL A 16 -2.55 -0.57 -1.96
C VAL A 16 -2.10 0.40 -0.88
N PHE A 17 -0.79 0.57 -0.70
CA PHE A 17 -0.24 1.53 0.27
C PHE A 17 -0.78 2.95 0.01
N LEU A 18 -0.75 3.41 -1.24
CA LEU A 18 -1.23 4.76 -1.60
C LEU A 18 -2.72 4.95 -1.32
N ILE A 19 -3.56 3.96 -1.63
CA ILE A 19 -5.01 4.05 -1.38
C ILE A 19 -5.30 4.19 0.12
N PHE A 20 -4.67 3.37 0.97
CA PHE A 20 -4.92 3.41 2.41
C PHE A 20 -4.30 4.63 3.10
N VAL A 21 -3.12 5.09 2.65
CA VAL A 21 -2.57 6.37 3.13
C VAL A 21 -3.49 7.52 2.74
N LEU A 22 -3.98 7.54 1.50
CA LEU A 22 -4.88 8.59 1.03
C LEU A 22 -6.21 8.54 1.79
N ASP A 23 -6.75 7.35 2.06
CA ASP A 23 -7.97 7.19 2.85
C ASP A 23 -7.80 7.76 4.26
N LEU A 24 -6.71 7.40 4.95
CA LEU A 24 -6.42 7.91 6.28
C LEU A 24 -6.25 9.43 6.30
N VAL A 25 -5.52 9.99 5.34
CA VAL A 25 -5.29 11.44 5.24
C VAL A 25 -6.61 12.17 4.95
N LEU A 26 -7.40 11.70 3.99
CA LEU A 26 -8.67 12.33 3.62
C LEU A 26 -9.73 12.17 4.71
N ALA A 27 -9.77 11.02 5.40
CA ALA A 27 -10.66 10.80 6.54
C ALA A 27 -10.34 11.75 7.70
N MET A 28 -9.09 12.19 7.84
CA MET A 28 -8.68 13.17 8.87
C MET A 28 -8.93 14.62 8.47
N THR A 29 -9.03 14.95 7.18
CA THR A 29 -9.13 16.35 6.71
C THR A 29 -10.49 16.74 6.15
N THR A 30 -11.26 15.80 5.61
CA THR A 30 -12.47 16.11 4.83
C THR A 30 -13.55 15.04 5.05
N ASP A 31 -14.60 15.37 5.81
CA ASP A 31 -15.78 14.52 5.97
C ASP A 31 -16.46 14.27 4.60
N GLY A 32 -16.38 13.04 4.09
CA GLY A 32 -17.12 12.59 2.90
C GLY A 32 -16.33 12.46 1.59
N MET A 33 -15.03 12.75 1.56
CA MET A 33 -14.17 12.50 0.37
C MET A 33 -13.23 11.29 0.51
N ALA A 34 -13.23 10.62 1.67
CA ALA A 34 -12.42 9.43 1.87
C ALA A 34 -13.01 8.21 1.12
N PRO A 35 -12.21 7.48 0.31
CA PRO A 35 -12.63 6.26 -0.41
C PRO A 35 -13.46 5.27 0.41
N PHE A 36 -13.13 5.10 1.70
CA PHE A 36 -13.79 4.21 2.65
C PHE A 36 -14.49 4.97 3.79
N ASN A 37 -14.66 6.30 3.68
CA ASN A 37 -15.30 7.16 4.69
C ASN A 37 -14.70 7.03 6.10
N GLY A 38 -13.44 6.61 6.24
CA GLY A 38 -12.83 6.40 7.55
C GLY A 38 -13.55 5.35 8.41
N ALA A 39 -14.17 4.34 7.79
CA ALA A 39 -14.97 3.33 8.49
C ALA A 39 -14.20 2.61 9.61
N SER A 40 -12.88 2.44 9.45
CA SER A 40 -12.01 1.95 10.51
C SER A 40 -10.58 2.43 10.32
N THR A 41 -10.17 3.46 11.07
CA THR A 41 -8.78 3.97 11.07
C THR A 41 -7.76 2.89 11.47
N LEU A 42 -8.17 1.89 12.25
CA LEU A 42 -7.34 0.73 12.58
C LEU A 42 -7.00 -0.11 11.34
N MET A 43 -7.97 -0.30 10.44
CA MET A 43 -7.78 -1.04 9.19
C MET A 43 -6.75 -0.33 8.32
N ASP A 44 -6.90 0.99 8.14
CA ASP A 44 -6.01 1.76 7.28
C ASP A 44 -4.56 1.69 7.78
N VAL A 45 -4.35 1.89 9.08
CA VAL A 45 -3.00 1.80 9.69
C VAL A 45 -2.40 0.41 9.51
N MET A 46 -3.17 -0.66 9.71
CA MET A 46 -2.67 -2.04 9.55
C MET A 46 -2.31 -2.36 8.09
N PHE A 47 -3.11 -1.89 7.13
CA PHE A 47 -2.82 -2.06 5.71
C PHE A 47 -1.61 -1.24 5.26
N ILE A 48 -1.45 -0.01 5.76
CA ILE A 48 -0.26 0.82 5.51
C ILE A 48 1.01 0.12 5.99
N ILE A 49 1.02 -0.41 7.23
CA ILE A 49 2.18 -1.11 7.79
C ILE A 49 2.49 -2.38 6.99
N SER A 50 1.46 -3.19 6.72
CA SER A 50 1.62 -4.47 6.03
C SER A 50 2.11 -4.28 4.59
N SER A 51 1.53 -3.32 3.85
CA SER A 51 1.92 -3.02 2.47
C SER A 51 3.33 -2.41 2.41
N ALA A 52 3.72 -1.56 3.36
CA ALA A 52 5.10 -1.07 3.46
C ALA A 52 6.12 -2.23 3.62
N GLY A 53 5.79 -3.23 4.44
CA GLY A 53 6.60 -4.44 4.58
C GLY A 53 6.74 -5.23 3.27
N ILE A 54 5.63 -5.42 2.56
CA ILE A 54 5.63 -6.12 1.25
C ILE A 54 6.45 -5.34 0.21
N ILE A 55 6.30 -4.01 0.15
CA ILE A 55 7.08 -3.16 -0.75
C ILE A 55 8.57 -3.32 -0.47
N TRP A 56 8.98 -3.34 0.81
CA TRP A 56 10.38 -3.49 1.18
C TRP A 56 10.95 -4.85 0.75
N VAL A 57 10.24 -5.94 1.01
CA VAL A 57 10.66 -7.31 0.61
C VAL A 57 10.64 -7.48 -0.90
N ALA A 58 9.64 -6.96 -1.59
CA ALA A 58 9.54 -7.04 -3.04
C ALA A 58 10.66 -6.22 -3.70
N TRP A 59 11.00 -5.04 -3.15
CA TRP A 59 12.09 -4.21 -3.65
C TRP A 59 13.46 -4.85 -3.44
N SER A 60 13.74 -5.41 -2.27
CA SER A 60 15.00 -6.12 -2.01
C SER A 60 15.16 -7.29 -2.99
N THR A 61 14.12 -8.11 -3.11
CA THR A 61 14.06 -9.24 -4.03
C THR A 61 14.25 -8.80 -5.48
N PHE A 62 13.62 -7.71 -5.91
CA PHE A 62 13.77 -7.17 -7.27
C PHE A 62 15.21 -6.76 -7.57
N ARG A 63 15.91 -6.15 -6.60
CA ARG A 63 17.32 -5.77 -6.75
C ARG A 63 18.27 -6.98 -6.78
N GLU A 64 17.94 -8.04 -6.06
CA GLU A 64 18.71 -9.29 -6.04
C GLU A 64 18.54 -10.09 -7.33
N GLN A 65 17.38 -10.03 -7.97
CA GLN A 65 17.11 -10.71 -9.24
C GLN A 65 17.89 -10.13 -10.43
N LYS A 66 18.91 -9.28 -10.24
CA LYS A 66 19.67 -8.58 -11.29
C LYS A 66 20.06 -9.47 -12.48
#